data_AF-A0A7W1C0R2-F1
#
_entry.id   AF-A0A7W1C0R2-F1
#
_cell.length_a   1.000
_cell.length_b   1.000
_cell.length_c   1.000
_cell.angle_alpha   90.00
_cell.angle_beta   90.00
_cell.angle_gamma   90.00
#
_symmetry.space_group_name_H-M   'P 1'
#
loop_
_entity.id
_entity.type
_entity.pdbx_description
1 polymer ?
#
loop_
_entity_poly.entity_id
_entity_poly.type
_entity_poly.pdbx_seq_one_letter_code
_entity_poly.pdbx_strand_id
1 'polypeptide(L)' 'MLPSKTPELVKQEFYGLLMAHFAIRGLMHEAALKANEDPDRLSFLHSVRVVQRRMARFAAIPPSAEESPA' A
#
# COMPACT_ATOMS: atom_id res chain seq x y z
N MET A 1 0.71 -16.00 3.78
CA MET A 1 0.45 -16.01 2.32
C MET A 1 0.93 -17.33 1.79
N LEU A 2 0.12 -18.07 1.03
CA LEU A 2 0.63 -19.19 0.25
C LEU A 2 1.38 -18.59 -0.94
N PRO A 3 2.65 -18.95 -1.18
CA PRO A 3 3.29 -18.59 -2.44
C PRO A 3 2.45 -19.16 -3.58
N SER A 4 2.24 -18.35 -4.62
CA SER A 4 1.65 -18.83 -5.86
C SER A 4 2.29 -20.15 -6.32
N LYS A 5 1.45 -21.08 -6.82
CA LYS A 5 1.90 -22.33 -7.44
C LYS A 5 2.28 -22.19 -8.92
N THR A 6 2.13 -21.00 -9.51
CA THR A 6 2.47 -20.73 -10.93
C THR A 6 3.54 -19.63 -11.05
N PRO A 7 4.53 -19.78 -11.96
CA PRO A 7 5.59 -18.79 -12.16
C PRO A 7 5.08 -17.39 -12.53
N GLU A 8 3.95 -17.30 -13.23
CA GLU A 8 3.37 -16.01 -13.63
C GLU A 8 2.88 -15.19 -12.43
N LEU A 9 2.13 -15.84 -11.54
CA LEU A 9 1.64 -15.19 -10.32
C LEU A 9 2.80 -14.87 -9.34
N VAL A 10 3.89 -15.65 -9.34
CA VAL A 10 5.10 -15.29 -8.57
C VAL A 10 5.73 -14.00 -9.11
N LYS A 11 5.82 -13.84 -10.43
CA LYS A 11 6.27 -12.57 -11.05
C LYS A 11 5.33 -11.43 -10.67
N GLN A 12 4.02 -11.65 -10.71
CA GLN A 12 3.03 -10.65 -10.31
C GLN A 12 3.20 -10.23 -8.84
N GLU A 13 3.35 -11.17 -7.91
CA GLU A 13 3.59 -10.88 -6.50
C GLU A 13 4.87 -10.07 -6.29
N PHE A 14 5.95 -10.44 -7.00
CA PHE A 14 7.21 -9.71 -6.96
C PHE A 14 7.07 -8.27 -7.47
N TYR A 15 6.44 -8.08 -8.63
CA TYR A 15 6.18 -6.73 -9.15
C TYR A 15 5.23 -5.95 -8.24
N GLY A 16 4.24 -6.60 -7.63
CA GLY A 16 3.36 -5.98 -6.63
C GLY A 16 4.13 -5.45 -5.43
N LEU A 17 5.08 -6.22 -4.90
CA LEU A 17 5.96 -5.79 -3.81
C LEU A 17 6.88 -4.63 -4.23
N LEU A 18 7.43 -4.67 -5.45
CA LEU A 18 8.24 -3.57 -5.98
C LEU A 18 7.41 -2.29 -6.14
N MET A 19 6.21 -2.38 -6.73
CA MET A 19 5.31 -1.23 -6.88
C MET A 19 4.94 -0.65 -5.52
N ALA A 20 4.60 -1.48 -4.53
CA ALA A 20 4.32 -1.02 -3.18
C ALA A 20 5.52 -0.31 -2.54
N HIS A 21 6.74 -0.84 -2.71
CA HIS A 21 7.96 -0.20 -2.24
C HIS A 21 8.14 1.20 -2.83
N PHE A 22 8.05 1.33 -4.16
CA PHE A 22 8.23 2.61 -4.84
C PHE A 22 7.12 3.62 -4.54
N ALA A 23 5.86 3.17 -4.42
CA ALA A 23 4.76 4.03 -4.02
C ALA A 23 4.98 4.64 -2.63
N ILE A 24 5.42 3.83 -1.66
CA ILE A 24 5.73 4.32 -0.30
C ILE A 24 6.94 5.25 -0.31
N ARG A 25 7.98 4.94 -1.08
CA ARG A 25 9.15 5.82 -1.25
C ARG A 25 8.79 7.17 -1.87
N GLY A 26 7.94 7.18 -2.89
CA GLY A 26 7.42 8.41 -3.49
C GLY A 26 6.64 9.26 -2.49
N LEU A 27 5.76 8.63 -1.70
CA LEU A 27 5.01 9.32 -0.65
C LEU A 27 5.93 9.90 0.44
N MET A 28 6.96 9.17 0.85
CA MET A 28 7.97 9.68 1.80
C MET A 28 8.70 10.91 1.23
N HIS A 29 9.11 10.85 -0.04
CA HIS A 29 9.78 11.97 -0.69
C HIS A 29 8.89 13.22 -0.72
N GLU A 30 7.62 13.09 -1.13
CA GLU A 30 6.68 14.21 -1.12
C GLU A 30 6.44 14.77 0.30
N ALA A 31 6.33 13.90 1.30
CA ALA A 31 6.14 14.33 2.69
C ALA A 31 7.36 15.09 3.22
N ALA A 32 8.57 14.63 2.90
CA ALA A 32 9.81 15.29 3.28
C ALA A 32 9.96 16.66 2.61
N LEU A 33 9.65 16.76 1.30
CA LEU A 33 9.62 18.05 0.59
C LEU A 33 8.64 19.03 1.24
N LYS A 34 7.42 18.58 1.60
CA LYS A 34 6.41 19.40 2.28
C LYS A 34 6.86 19.87 3.67
N ALA A 35 7.67 19.07 4.36
CA ALA A 35 8.21 19.39 5.68
C ALA A 35 9.55 20.14 5.63
N ASN A 36 10.12 20.36 4.44
CA ASN A 36 11.49 20.88 4.25
C ASN A 36 12.55 20.06 5.01
N GLU A 37 12.40 18.75 4.98
CA GLU A 37 13.28 17.77 5.62
C GLU A 37 13.94 16.88 4.56
N ASP A 38 15.07 16.27 4.91
CA ASP A 38 15.71 15.27 4.05
C ASP A 38 14.87 13.97 4.05
N PRO A 39 14.46 13.44 2.87
CA PRO A 39 13.71 12.19 2.76
C PRO A 39 14.31 11.00 3.50
N ASP A 40 15.63 10.93 3.64
CA ASP A 40 16.32 9.83 4.31
C ASP A 40 16.19 9.89 5.85
N ARG A 41 15.69 11.01 6.40
CA ARG A 41 15.31 11.10 7.82
C ARG A 41 14.00 10.38 8.13
N LEU A 42 13.20 10.06 7.11
CA LEU A 42 11.94 9.33 7.29
C LEU A 42 12.20 7.82 7.35
N SER A 43 11.69 7.15 8.38
CA SER A 43 11.78 5.71 8.49
C SER A 43 10.79 5.01 7.56
N PHE A 44 11.28 4.16 6.65
CA PHE A 44 10.43 3.38 5.74
C PHE A 44 9.41 2.50 6.48
N LEU A 45 9.84 1.79 7.53
CA LEU A 45 8.95 0.94 8.33
C LEU A 45 7.86 1.75 9.03
N HIS A 46 8.20 2.94 9.53
CA HIS A 46 7.21 3.84 10.11
C HIS A 46 6.19 4.28 9.07
N SER A 47 6.65 4.68 7.88
CA SER A 47 5.79 5.08 6.76
C SER A 47 4.83 3.96 6.33
N VAL A 48 5.30 2.72 6.23
CA VAL A 48 4.45 1.54 5.96
C VAL A 48 3.32 1.44 7.00
N ARG A 49 3.64 1.55 8.29
CA ARG A 49 2.66 1.46 9.37
C ARG A 49 1.64 2.60 9.34
N VAL A 50 2.08 3.81 8.97
CA VAL A 50 1.19 4.98 8.80
C VAL A 50 0.22 4.74 7.63
N VAL A 51 0.72 4.30 6.47
CA VAL A 51 -0.09 3.99 5.28
C VAL A 51 -1.11 2.90 5.59
N GLN A 52 -0.69 1.78 6.18
CA GLN A 52 -1.58 0.67 6.55
C GLN A 52 -2.70 1.12 7.50
N ARG A 53 -2.36 1.91 8.53
CA ARG A 53 -3.34 2.48 9.47
C ARG A 53 -4.36 3.37 8.76
N ARG A 54 -3.94 4.12 7.74
CA ARG A 54 -4.83 5.00 6.98
C ARG A 54 -5.70 4.21 6.00
N MET A 55 -5.16 3.19 5.33
CA MET A 55 -5.93 2.33 4.42
C MET A 55 -7.02 1.53 5.14
N ALA A 56 -6.75 1.02 6.34
CA ALA A 56 -7.77 0.32 7.14
C ALA A 56 -9.02 1.18 7.42
N ARG A 57 -8.87 2.51 7.46
CA ARG A 57 -10.00 3.45 7.60
C ARG A 57 -10.83 3.62 6.32
N PHE A 58 -10.25 3.32 5.16
CA PHE A 58 -10.91 3.45 3.86
C PHE A 58 -11.40 2.11 3.30
N ALA A 59 -10.97 0.99 3.86
CA ALA A 59 -11.35 -0.36 3.44
C ALA A 59 -12.73 -0.82 3.96
N ALA A 60 -13.58 0.10 4.44
CA ALA A 60 -14.98 -0.19 4.75
C ALA A 60 -15.78 -0.32 3.45
N ILE A 61 -15.53 -1.39 2.69
CA ILE A 61 -16.34 -1.79 1.55
C ILE A 61 -17.35 -2.81 2.09
N PRO A 62 -18.64 -2.46 2.21
CA PRO A 62 -19.65 -3.42 2.62
C PRO A 62 -19.72 -4.56 1.59
N PRO A 63 -19.83 -5.83 2.04
CA PRO A 63 -19.64 -6.99 1.17
C PRO A 63 -20.74 -7.22 0.13
N SER A 64 -21.85 -6.49 0.15
CA SER A 64 -22.82 -6.47 -0.95
C SER A 64 -23.70 -5.23 -0.83
N ALA A 65 -23.97 -4.53 -1.93
CA ALA A 65 -25.19 -3.74 -2.01
C ALA A 65 -26.35 -4.75 -2.00
N GLU A 66 -27.28 -4.61 -1.06
CA GLU A 66 -28.51 -5.41 -1.09
C GLU A 66 -29.29 -5.03 -2.35
N GLU A 67 -29.33 -5.91 -3.35
CA GLU A 67 -30.35 -5.85 -4.39
C GLU A 67 -31.70 -6.07 -3.71
N SER A 68 -32.46 -4.98 -3.54
CA SER A 68 -33.85 -5.06 -3.12
C SER A 68 -34.65 -5.76 -4.22
N PRO A 69 -35.32 -6.90 -3.95
CA PRO A 69 -36.25 -7.46 -4.91
C PRO A 69 -37.51 -6.58 -4.96
N ALA A 70 -38.00 -6.37 -6.19
CA ALA A 70 -39.30 -5.75 -6.48
C ALA A 70 -40.41 -6.81 -6.50
#